data_AF-A0A967T7P8-F1
#
_entry.id   AF-A0A967T7P8-F1
#
_cell.length_a   1.000
_cell.length_b   1.000
_cell.length_c   1.000
_cell.angle_alpha   90.00
_cell.angle_beta   90.00
_cell.angle_gamma   90.00
#
_symmetry.space_group_name_H-M   'P 1'
#
loop_
_entity.id
_entity.type
_entity.pdbx_description
1 polymer ?
#
loop_
_entity_poly.entity_id
_entity_poly.type
_entity_poly.pdbx_seq_one_letter_code
_entity_poly.pdbx_strand_id
1 'polypeptide(L)'
;QWLFATPDSTRAILNIGGIANVTLLPASSSTVTGFDTGPGNTLLDGHARKSLDKPFDENGTWAASGKVSDELLEVMLSDQYFELPAPKSTGFEYFNERWLRSKLTETGKA
;
A
#
# COMPACT_ATOMS: atom_id res chain seq x y z
N GLN A 1 -3.85 -17.61 -10.66
CA GLN A 1 -4.73 -18.16 -11.72
C GLN A 1 -5.27 -19.54 -11.34
N TRP A 2 -4.42 -20.58 -11.24
CA TRP A 2 -4.85 -21.97 -10.99
C TRP A 2 -5.85 -22.14 -9.82
N LEU A 3 -5.61 -21.48 -8.68
CA LEU A 3 -6.42 -21.69 -7.47
C LEU A 3 -7.73 -20.89 -7.44
N PHE A 4 -7.71 -19.65 -7.92
CA PHE A 4 -8.81 -18.69 -7.70
C PHE A 4 -9.52 -18.21 -8.96
N ALA A 5 -9.05 -18.55 -10.17
CA ALA A 5 -9.72 -18.13 -11.39
C ALA A 5 -11.01 -18.93 -11.62
N THR A 6 -12.03 -18.27 -12.16
CA THR A 6 -13.30 -18.90 -12.54
C THR A 6 -13.75 -18.38 -13.91
N PRO A 7 -14.36 -19.21 -14.77
CA PRO A 7 -14.81 -18.77 -16.09
C PRO A 7 -15.83 -17.62 -16.04
N ASP A 8 -16.70 -17.61 -15.02
CA ASP A 8 -17.90 -16.76 -14.99
C ASP A 8 -17.73 -15.48 -14.16
N SER A 9 -16.55 -15.23 -13.60
CA SER A 9 -16.34 -14.10 -12.70
C SER A 9 -14.93 -13.54 -12.75
N THR A 10 -14.84 -12.21 -12.95
CA THR A 10 -13.61 -11.44 -12.78
C THR A 10 -13.33 -11.26 -11.29
N ARG A 11 -12.11 -11.59 -10.86
CA ARG A 11 -11.67 -11.52 -9.47
C ARG A 11 -10.40 -10.69 -9.33
N ALA A 12 -10.27 -9.97 -8.23
CA ALA A 12 -9.02 -9.35 -7.81
C ALA A 12 -8.52 -10.07 -6.56
N ILE A 13 -7.28 -10.54 -6.58
CA ILE A 13 -6.60 -11.09 -5.40
C ILE A 13 -5.65 -10.01 -4.90
N LEU A 14 -5.96 -9.45 -3.74
CA LEU A 14 -5.17 -8.42 -3.09
C LEU A 14 -4.33 -9.06 -1.98
N ASN A 15 -3.00 -8.92 -2.09
CA ASN A 15 -2.09 -9.24 -1.01
C ASN A 15 -1.62 -7.94 -0.35
N ILE A 16 -1.71 -7.86 0.98
CA ILE A 16 -1.30 -6.70 1.78
C ILE A 16 -0.12 -7.13 2.67
N GLY A 17 1.06 -7.19 2.07
CA GLY A 17 2.32 -7.41 2.78
C GLY A 17 2.98 -6.09 3.16
N GLY A 18 4.32 -6.03 3.20
CA GLY A 18 5.04 -4.75 3.34
C GLY A 18 4.71 -3.79 2.18
N ILE A 19 4.74 -4.31 0.96
CA ILE A 19 4.16 -3.72 -0.25
C ILE A 19 2.87 -4.47 -0.58
N ALA A 20 1.84 -3.74 -0.96
CA ALA A 20 0.58 -4.30 -1.41
C ALA A 20 0.61 -4.55 -2.93
N ASN A 21 0.04 -5.67 -3.37
CA ASN A 21 -0.07 -5.98 -4.79
C ASN A 21 -1.37 -6.67 -5.13
N VAL A 22 -1.79 -6.48 -6.38
CA VAL A 22 -3.04 -7.02 -6.90
C VAL A 22 -2.76 -7.95 -8.07
N THR A 23 -3.45 -9.09 -8.09
CA THR A 23 -3.58 -9.95 -9.27
C THR A 23 -5.01 -9.85 -9.78
N LEU A 24 -5.19 -9.43 -11.02
CA LEU A 24 -6.48 -9.35 -11.71
C LEU A 24 -6.68 -10.62 -12.56
N LEU A 25 -7.72 -11.36 -12.21
CA LEU A 25 -8.14 -12.60 -12.86
C LEU A 25 -9.44 -12.33 -13.62
N PRO A 26 -9.40 -11.95 -14.90
CA PRO A 26 -10.63 -11.69 -15.67
C PRO A 26 -11.50 -12.95 -15.80
N ALA A 27 -12.82 -12.75 -15.93
CA ALA A 27 -13.73 -13.77 -16.44
C ALA A 27 -13.31 -14.16 -17.87
N SER A 28 -13.52 -15.41 -18.26
CA SER A 28 -13.03 -16.00 -19.53
C SER A 28 -11.49 -16.00 -19.67
N SER A 29 -10.96 -16.64 -20.71
CA SER A 29 -9.52 -16.88 -20.93
C SER A 29 -8.71 -15.63 -21.32
N SER A 30 -9.09 -14.45 -20.82
CA SER A 30 -8.35 -13.20 -21.00
C SER A 30 -7.05 -13.21 -20.17
N THR A 31 -6.10 -12.36 -20.55
CA THR A 31 -4.77 -12.31 -19.90
C THR A 31 -4.87 -11.88 -18.44
N VAL A 32 -4.27 -12.68 -17.55
CA VAL A 32 -4.08 -12.33 -16.13
C VAL A 32 -3.05 -11.19 -16.04
N THR A 33 -3.36 -10.16 -15.25
CA THR A 33 -2.44 -9.04 -14.99
C THR A 33 -2.22 -8.87 -13.49
N GLY A 34 -1.19 -8.12 -13.12
CA GLY A 34 -0.92 -7.78 -11.74
C GLY A 34 0.19 -6.75 -11.62
N PHE A 35 0.22 -6.04 -10.50
CA PHE A 35 1.18 -4.98 -10.20
C PHE A 35 1.18 -4.67 -8.71
N ASP A 36 2.26 -4.04 -8.24
CA ASP A 36 2.30 -3.49 -6.90
C ASP A 36 1.50 -2.17 -6.86
N THR A 37 0.60 -2.06 -5.88
CA THR A 37 -0.26 -0.88 -5.71
C THR A 37 0.42 0.23 -4.92
N GLY A 38 1.47 -0.10 -4.16
CA GLY A 38 2.19 0.82 -3.28
C GLY A 38 2.44 0.21 -1.89
N PRO A 39 2.68 1.02 -0.85
CA PRO A 39 2.92 0.52 0.48
C PRO A 39 1.69 -0.22 1.03
N GLY A 40 1.93 -1.40 1.62
CA GLY A 40 0.98 -2.07 2.50
C GLY A 40 1.31 -1.71 3.95
N ASN A 41 1.85 -2.67 4.70
CA ASN A 41 2.17 -2.51 6.12
C ASN A 41 3.52 -1.82 6.37
N THR A 42 4.40 -1.66 5.37
CA THR A 42 5.79 -1.23 5.62
C THR A 42 5.90 0.11 6.35
N LEU A 43 5.10 1.09 5.95
CA LEU A 43 5.07 2.42 6.58
C LEU A 43 4.38 2.38 7.95
N LEU A 44 3.30 1.60 8.08
CA LEU A 44 2.56 1.42 9.33
C LEU A 44 3.46 0.79 10.41
N ASP A 45 4.11 -0.31 10.07
CA ASP A 45 5.01 -1.04 10.96
C ASP A 45 6.24 -0.19 11.30
N GLY A 46 6.77 0.55 10.32
CA GLY A 46 7.85 1.49 10.54
C GLY A 46 7.49 2.59 11.53
N HIS A 47 6.24 3.09 11.46
CA HIS A 47 5.74 4.11 12.36
C HIS A 47 5.41 3.53 13.76
N ALA A 48 4.79 2.36 13.83
CA ALA A 48 4.50 1.66 15.08
C ALA A 48 5.78 1.36 15.88
N ARG A 49 6.86 0.93 15.22
CA ARG A 49 8.17 0.71 15.88
C ARG A 49 8.71 1.96 16.56
N LYS A 50 8.47 3.14 15.98
CA LYS A 50 8.99 4.41 16.51
C LYS A 50 8.09 5.03 17.56
N SER A 51 6.78 4.92 17.37
CA SER A 51 5.78 5.63 18.18
C SER A 51 5.23 4.78 19.32
N LEU A 52 5.23 3.44 19.17
CA LEU A 52 4.64 2.51 20.13
C LEU A 52 5.66 1.52 20.72
N ASP A 53 6.90 1.50 20.22
CA ASP A 53 7.90 0.45 20.52
C ASP A 53 7.36 -0.98 20.27
N LYS A 54 6.51 -1.12 19.25
CA LYS A 54 5.90 -2.39 18.82
C LYS A 54 6.26 -2.70 17.37
N PRO A 55 6.39 -3.98 16.98
CA PRO A 55 6.79 -4.33 15.62
C PRO A 55 5.77 -3.90 14.55
N PHE A 56 4.47 -3.85 14.90
CA PHE A 56 3.34 -3.45 14.06
C PHE A 56 2.17 -2.94 14.93
N ASP A 57 1.17 -2.32 14.29
CA ASP A 57 -0.10 -1.93 14.94
C ASP A 57 -1.09 -3.10 14.93
N GLU A 58 -1.28 -3.71 16.09
CA GLU A 58 -2.12 -4.89 16.24
C GLU A 58 -3.60 -4.56 15.99
N ASN A 59 -4.19 -5.25 14.99
CA ASN A 59 -5.55 -5.05 14.50
C ASN A 59 -5.86 -3.62 14.02
N GLY A 60 -4.85 -2.80 13.75
CA GLY A 60 -5.05 -1.39 13.40
C GLY A 60 -5.63 -0.55 14.55
N THR A 61 -5.50 -1.01 15.80
CA THR A 61 -6.13 -0.39 16.98
C THR A 61 -5.63 1.03 17.18
N TRP A 62 -4.33 1.25 17.01
CA TRP A 62 -3.74 2.57 17.17
C TRP A 62 -4.16 3.51 16.03
N ALA A 63 -4.10 3.04 14.79
CA ALA A 63 -4.58 3.81 13.63
C ALA A 63 -6.07 4.21 13.78
N ALA A 64 -6.92 3.29 14.25
CA ALA A 64 -8.34 3.54 14.47
C ALA A 64 -8.64 4.55 15.60
N SER A 65 -7.72 4.73 16.55
CA SER A 65 -7.83 5.75 17.60
C SER A 65 -7.50 7.17 17.11
N GLY A 66 -6.84 7.28 15.96
CA GLY A 66 -6.43 8.54 15.37
C GLY A 66 -7.49 9.16 14.47
N LYS A 67 -7.12 10.29 13.85
CA LYS A 67 -7.90 10.93 12.79
C LYS A 67 -7.02 11.09 11.56
N VAL A 68 -7.55 10.72 10.40
CA VAL A 68 -6.87 10.94 9.13
C VAL A 68 -6.66 12.45 8.93
N SER A 69 -5.44 12.80 8.51
CA SER A 69 -5.10 14.14 8.08
C SER A 69 -5.22 14.20 6.56
N ASP A 70 -6.29 14.83 6.05
CA ASP A 70 -6.57 14.90 4.61
C ASP A 70 -5.42 15.53 3.81
N GLU A 71 -4.82 16.60 4.33
CA GLU A 71 -3.66 17.29 3.73
C GLU A 71 -2.44 16.36 3.55
N LEU A 72 -2.05 15.63 4.61
CA LEU A 72 -0.96 14.65 4.54
C LEU A 72 -1.30 13.50 3.59
N LEU A 73 -2.54 13.03 3.60
CA LEU A 73 -2.98 11.96 2.70
C LEU A 73 -2.88 12.41 1.23
N GLU A 74 -3.30 13.64 0.92
CA GLU A 74 -3.19 14.22 -0.41
C GLU A 74 -1.73 14.31 -0.88
N VAL A 75 -0.83 14.82 -0.03
CA VAL A 75 0.62 14.91 -0.31
C VAL A 75 1.30 13.54 -0.45
N MET A 76 0.81 12.53 0.28
CA MET A 76 1.30 11.16 0.13
C MET A 76 0.81 10.54 -1.19
N LEU A 77 -0.45 10.74 -1.57
CA LEU A 77 -1.05 10.20 -2.79
C LEU A 77 -0.60 10.93 -4.07
N SER A 78 -0.07 12.14 -3.96
CA SER A 78 0.51 12.89 -5.09
C SER A 78 1.88 12.38 -5.55
N ASP A 79 2.42 11.35 -4.90
CA ASP A 79 3.66 10.73 -5.33
C ASP A 79 3.52 10.06 -6.72
N GLN A 80 4.48 10.33 -7.61
CA GLN A 80 4.46 9.90 -9.01
C GLN A 80 4.28 8.38 -9.16
N TYR A 81 4.69 7.57 -8.19
CA TYR A 81 4.50 6.13 -8.24
C TYR A 81 3.03 5.74 -8.44
N PHE A 82 2.10 6.47 -7.82
CA PHE A 82 0.67 6.17 -7.91
C PHE A 82 0.09 6.44 -9.30
N GLU A 83 0.68 7.37 -10.06
CA GLU A 83 0.27 7.71 -11.43
C GLU A 83 0.80 6.74 -12.51
N LEU A 84 1.82 5.93 -12.18
CA LEU A 84 2.42 5.01 -13.14
C LEU A 84 1.41 3.94 -13.61
N PRO A 85 1.33 3.62 -14.91
CA PRO A 85 0.52 2.51 -15.41
C PRO A 85 1.13 1.16 -15.03
N ALA A 86 0.31 0.11 -15.04
CA ALA A 86 0.81 -1.26 -14.97
C ALA A 86 1.48 -1.66 -16.32
N PRO A 87 2.49 -2.55 -16.33
CA PRO A 87 3.07 -3.24 -15.18
C PRO A 87 4.02 -2.33 -14.38
N LYS A 88 3.90 -2.37 -13.05
CA LYS A 88 4.81 -1.68 -12.13
C LYS A 88 5.06 -2.50 -10.87
N SER A 89 6.24 -2.32 -10.29
CA SER A 89 6.66 -2.95 -9.04
C SER A 89 7.46 -1.97 -8.19
N THR A 90 7.53 -2.19 -6.89
CA THR A 90 8.25 -1.35 -5.92
C THR A 90 8.63 -2.16 -4.69
N GLY A 91 9.36 -1.53 -3.77
CA GLY A 91 9.85 -2.16 -2.56
C GLY A 91 10.05 -1.17 -1.42
N PHE A 92 10.60 -1.70 -0.32
CA PHE A 92 10.99 -0.93 0.85
C PHE A 92 12.06 0.12 0.52
N GLU A 93 12.88 -0.10 -0.50
CA GLU A 93 13.86 0.87 -0.98
C GLU A 93 13.22 2.19 -1.44
N TYR A 94 11.95 2.16 -1.89
CA TYR A 94 11.19 3.35 -2.27
C TYR A 94 10.30 3.82 -1.12
N PHE A 95 9.37 2.99 -0.67
CA PHE A 95 8.45 3.31 0.42
C PHE A 95 9.06 2.93 1.77
N ASN A 96 9.80 3.88 2.35
CA ASN A 96 10.43 3.74 3.66
C ASN A 96 10.22 4.99 4.53
N GLU A 97 10.87 4.96 5.69
CA GLU A 97 10.79 6.04 6.67
C GLU A 97 11.33 7.39 6.15
N ARG A 98 12.35 7.38 5.28
CA ARG A 98 12.85 8.63 4.68
C ARG A 98 11.78 9.25 3.79
N TRP A 99 11.10 8.43 2.99
CA TRP A 99 9.96 8.87 2.18
C TRP A 99 8.82 9.40 3.06
N LEU A 100 8.45 8.69 4.13
CA LEU A 100 7.39 9.16 5.04
C LEU A 100 7.75 10.51 5.69
N ARG A 101 9.00 10.68 6.12
CA ARG A 101 9.47 11.94 6.72
C ARG A 101 9.43 13.11 5.76
N SER A 102 9.77 12.92 4.48
CA SER A 102 9.71 14.03 3.51
C SER A 102 8.28 14.54 3.37
N LYS A 103 7.29 13.65 3.32
CA LYS A 103 5.87 13.99 3.26
C LYS A 103 5.34 14.67 4.54
N LEU A 104 5.79 14.21 5.70
CA LEU A 104 5.48 14.87 6.99
C LEU A 104 6.09 16.28 7.05
N THR A 105 7.31 16.47 6.53
CA THR A 105 7.97 17.78 6.50
C THR A 105 7.25 18.75 5.56
N GLU A 106 6.85 18.27 4.39
CA GLU A 106 6.10 19.05 3.39
C GLU A 106 4.78 19.61 3.93
N THR A 107 4.14 18.88 4.85
CA THR A 107 2.87 19.28 5.48
C THR A 107 3.04 19.93 6.86
N GLY A 108 4.27 20.23 7.28
CA GLY A 108 4.54 20.83 8.59
C GLY A 108 4.19 19.94 9.78
N LYS A 109 4.16 18.61 9.61
CA LYS A 109 3.82 17.58 10.62
C LYS A 109 5.03 16.76 11.07
N ALA A 110 6.24 17.24 10.78
CA ALA A 110 7.50 16.58 11.11
C ALA A 110 7.85 16.68 12.61
#